data_AF-A0A3B3CR43-F1
#
_entry.id   AF-A0A3B3CR43-F1
#
_cell.length_a   1.000
_cell.length_b   1.000
_cell.length_c   1.000
_cell.angle_alpha   90.00
_cell.angle_beta   90.00
_cell.angle_gamma   90.00
#
_symmetry.space_group_name_H-M   'P 1'
#
loop_
_entity.id
_entity.type
_entity.pdbx_description
1 polymer ?
#
loop_
_entity_poly.entity_id
_entity_poly.type
_entity_poly.pdbx_seq_one_letter_code
_entity_poly.pdbx_strand_id
1 'polypeptide(L)'
;MAAEAIPSSVLREFCPLYYLLNAIPAKVQRGFRSVLVYLTALDCSGDFLAVGSSIGMLYLYCRRQEHMNKYNLEGKCDAITAVKLLSCFDDLVAVGTASGRVAVFQLVSPLPGRNKQLRRFDVVGLHKGTVTCLTWSTNGMKLFSGDDKGRVVFSALDLDQVGCTRPTHVLLKAVL
;
A
#
# COMPACT_ATOMS: atom_id res chain seq x y z
N MET A 1 -22.01 7.73 46.63
CA MET A 1 -21.58 7.74 45.21
C MET A 1 -21.01 6.38 44.90
N ALA A 2 -21.77 5.54 44.19
CA ALA A 2 -21.24 4.26 43.70
C ALA A 2 -20.34 4.53 42.49
N ALA A 3 -19.11 4.04 42.53
CA ALA A 3 -18.18 4.11 41.40
C ALA A 3 -18.68 3.17 40.30
N GLU A 4 -18.99 3.73 39.13
CA GLU A 4 -19.35 2.97 37.95
C GLU A 4 -18.13 2.15 37.51
N ALA A 5 -18.24 0.82 37.55
CA ALA A 5 -17.17 -0.07 37.09
C ALA A 5 -17.01 0.08 35.58
N ILE A 6 -15.83 0.52 35.14
CA ILE A 6 -15.48 0.59 33.71
C ILE A 6 -15.62 -0.84 33.15
N PRO A 7 -16.50 -1.09 32.16
CA PRO A 7 -16.67 -2.42 31.62
C PRO A 7 -15.33 -2.86 31.02
N SER A 8 -14.81 -3.98 31.51
CA SER A 8 -13.62 -4.60 30.95
C SER A 8 -13.88 -4.82 29.45
N SER A 9 -13.17 -4.11 28.59
CA SER A 9 -13.30 -4.27 27.15
C SER A 9 -12.82 -5.68 26.80
N VAL A 10 -13.77 -6.60 26.62
CA VAL A 10 -13.48 -7.97 26.18
C VAL A 10 -13.06 -7.87 24.71
N LEU A 11 -11.83 -8.29 24.41
CA LEU A 11 -11.39 -8.48 23.03
C LEU A 11 -12.32 -9.52 22.38
N ARG A 12 -13.03 -9.11 21.34
CA ARG A 12 -13.89 -10.01 20.57
C ARG A 12 -13.11 -10.55 19.38
N GLU A 13 -13.18 -11.85 19.18
CA GLU A 13 -12.76 -12.47 17.93
C GLU A 13 -13.87 -12.23 16.89
N PHE A 14 -13.49 -11.64 15.76
CA PHE A 14 -14.40 -11.44 14.64
C PHE A 14 -14.32 -12.66 13.72
N CYS A 15 -15.45 -13.01 13.09
CA CYS A 15 -15.46 -14.06 12.09
C CYS A 15 -14.40 -13.78 11.01
N PRO A 16 -13.60 -14.79 10.62
CA PRO A 16 -12.59 -14.63 9.59
C PRO A 16 -13.20 -14.15 8.27
N LEU A 17 -12.52 -13.22 7.58
CA LEU A 17 -12.95 -12.66 6.31
C LEU A 17 -12.68 -13.64 5.15
N TYR A 18 -13.34 -14.80 5.16
CA TYR A 18 -13.13 -15.85 4.16
C TYR A 18 -13.41 -15.37 2.73
N TYR A 19 -14.39 -14.50 2.51
CA TYR A 19 -14.67 -13.92 1.20
C TYR A 19 -13.45 -13.21 0.61
N LEU A 20 -12.69 -12.51 1.45
CA LEU A 20 -11.51 -11.75 1.05
C LEU A 20 -10.33 -12.69 0.80
N LEU A 21 -10.08 -13.61 1.73
CA LEU A 21 -8.98 -14.57 1.63
C LEU A 21 -9.15 -15.51 0.43
N ASN A 22 -10.37 -15.98 0.18
CA ASN A 22 -10.66 -16.87 -0.95
C ASN A 22 -10.52 -16.17 -2.31
N ALA A 23 -10.61 -14.84 -2.36
CA ALA A 23 -10.36 -14.07 -3.59
C ALA A 23 -8.86 -13.99 -3.95
N ILE A 24 -7.97 -14.30 -3.00
CA ILE A 24 -6.51 -14.27 -3.16
C ILE A 24 -6.02 -15.71 -3.39
N PRO A 25 -5.33 -16.00 -4.51
CA PRO A 25 -4.84 -17.34 -4.78
C PRO A 25 -3.74 -17.72 -3.78
N ALA A 26 -3.87 -18.89 -3.14
CA ALA A 26 -2.84 -19.42 -2.24
C ALA A 26 -1.55 -19.83 -2.98
N LYS A 27 -1.66 -20.18 -4.27
CA LYS A 27 -0.53 -20.55 -5.13
C LYS A 27 -0.71 -19.94 -6.51
N VAL A 28 0.39 -19.56 -7.13
CA VAL A 28 0.42 -19.10 -8.54
C VAL A 28 1.38 -19.96 -9.35
N GLN A 29 1.04 -20.22 -10.61
CA GLN A 29 1.95 -20.89 -11.54
C GLN A 29 2.93 -19.88 -12.13
N ARG A 30 4.21 -20.25 -12.18
CA ARG A 30 5.30 -19.49 -12.79
C ARG A 30 6.13 -20.41 -13.66
N GLY A 31 5.85 -20.37 -14.96
CA GLY A 31 6.34 -21.39 -15.88
C GLY A 31 5.94 -22.77 -15.36
N PHE A 32 6.92 -23.65 -15.17
CA PHE A 32 6.70 -25.01 -14.69
C PHE A 32 6.65 -25.15 -13.15
N ARG A 33 6.84 -24.06 -12.39
CA ARG A 33 6.88 -24.11 -10.92
C ARG A 33 5.61 -23.50 -10.31
N SER A 34 5.05 -24.16 -9.29
CA SER A 34 4.02 -23.58 -8.43
C SER A 34 4.68 -22.86 -7.27
N VAL A 35 4.35 -21.58 -7.06
CA VAL A 35 4.91 -20.75 -5.99
C VAL A 35 3.80 -20.38 -5.00
N LEU A 36 4.09 -20.54 -3.71
CA LEU A 36 3.19 -20.13 -2.63
C LEU A 36 3.09 -18.60 -2.58
N VAL A 37 1.88 -18.11 -2.38
CA VAL A 37 1.62 -16.68 -2.17
C VAL A 37 1.54 -16.43 -0.68
N TYR A 38 2.45 -15.60 -0.17
CA TYR A 38 2.39 -15.12 1.20
C TYR A 38 1.86 -13.70 1.21
N LEU A 39 0.97 -13.39 2.16
CA LEU A 39 0.53 -12.03 2.44
C LEU A 39 1.57 -11.39 3.36
N THR A 40 2.12 -10.26 2.94
CA THR A 40 3.34 -9.70 3.54
C THR A 40 3.13 -8.31 4.13
N ALA A 41 2.10 -7.60 3.68
CA ALA A 41 1.75 -6.27 4.17
C ALA A 41 0.23 -6.08 4.11
N LEU A 42 -0.29 -5.25 5.01
CA LEU A 42 -1.72 -4.95 5.12
C LEU A 42 -1.88 -3.48 5.52
N ASP A 43 -2.82 -2.78 4.89
CA ASP A 43 -3.35 -1.52 5.39
C ASP A 43 -4.85 -1.41 5.09
N CYS A 44 -5.57 -0.65 5.89
CA CYS A 44 -7.00 -0.46 5.73
C CYS A 44 -7.41 1.01 5.78
N SER A 45 -8.46 1.34 5.03
CA SER A 45 -9.21 2.57 5.17
C SER A 45 -10.70 2.24 5.32
N GLY A 46 -11.55 3.26 5.48
CA GLY A 46 -13.00 3.06 5.56
C GLY A 46 -13.58 2.34 4.34
N ASP A 47 -12.97 2.54 3.17
CA ASP A 47 -13.48 2.05 1.89
C ASP A 47 -12.68 0.89 1.29
N PHE A 48 -11.39 0.80 1.65
CA PHE A 48 -10.46 -0.14 1.02
C PHE A 48 -9.72 -1.01 2.03
N LEU A 49 -9.41 -2.23 1.62
CA LEU A 49 -8.41 -3.08 2.28
C LEU A 49 -7.32 -3.40 1.27
N ALA A 50 -6.09 -3.00 1.56
CA ALA A 50 -4.94 -3.22 0.70
C ALA A 50 -4.04 -4.30 1.30
N VAL A 51 -3.74 -5.32 0.51
CA VAL A 51 -2.93 -6.47 0.92
C VAL A 51 -1.78 -6.65 -0.07
N GLY A 52 -0.55 -6.55 0.43
CA GLY A 52 0.66 -6.86 -0.31
C GLY A 52 1.00 -8.34 -0.28
N SER A 53 1.66 -8.83 -1.33
CA SER A 53 2.10 -10.22 -1.40
C SER A 53 3.58 -10.40 -1.75
N SER A 54 4.10 -11.58 -1.40
CA SER A 54 5.47 -12.02 -1.72
C SER A 54 5.76 -12.13 -3.22
N ILE A 55 4.73 -12.16 -4.06
CA ILE A 55 4.86 -12.28 -5.52
C ILE A 55 4.77 -10.93 -6.25
N GLY A 56 4.71 -9.82 -5.52
CA GLY A 56 4.61 -8.47 -6.11
C GLY A 56 3.20 -8.06 -6.55
N MET A 57 2.18 -8.80 -6.12
CA MET A 57 0.79 -8.46 -6.38
C MET A 57 0.19 -7.70 -5.20
N LEU A 58 -0.38 -6.54 -5.48
CA LEU A 58 -1.23 -5.79 -4.57
C LEU A 58 -2.70 -6.21 -4.79
N TYR A 59 -3.32 -6.72 -3.74
CA TYR A 59 -4.74 -7.06 -3.71
C TYR A 59 -5.48 -5.94 -3.00
N LEU A 60 -6.38 -5.25 -3.70
CA LEU A 60 -7.14 -4.14 -3.17
C LEU A 60 -8.63 -4.49 -3.18
N TYR A 61 -9.19 -4.71 -2.01
CA TYR A 61 -10.61 -4.94 -1.84
C TYR A 61 -11.36 -3.63 -1.63
N CYS A 62 -12.33 -3.35 -2.49
CA CYS A 62 -13.24 -2.23 -2.35
C CYS A 62 -14.48 -2.68 -1.57
N ARG A 63 -14.68 -2.15 -0.36
CA ARG A 63 -15.82 -2.49 0.50
C ARG A 63 -17.14 -2.03 -0.10
N ARG A 64 -17.15 -0.91 -0.83
CA ARG A 64 -18.37 -0.36 -1.45
C ARG A 64 -18.88 -1.18 -2.62
N GLN A 65 -17.97 -1.82 -3.36
CA GLN A 65 -18.29 -2.60 -4.57
C GLN A 65 -18.20 -4.11 -4.32
N GLU A 66 -17.80 -4.51 -3.11
CA GLU A 66 -17.48 -5.90 -2.72
C GLU A 66 -16.55 -6.61 -3.71
N HIS A 67 -15.65 -5.86 -4.35
CA HIS A 67 -14.85 -6.34 -5.46
C HIS A 67 -13.34 -6.29 -5.13
N MET A 68 -12.61 -7.33 -5.55
CA MET A 68 -11.17 -7.44 -5.37
C MET A 68 -10.44 -7.04 -6.66
N ASN A 69 -9.75 -5.91 -6.64
CA ASN A 69 -8.84 -5.49 -7.70
C ASN A 69 -7.42 -6.02 -7.46
N LYS A 70 -6.71 -6.33 -8.53
CA LYS A 70 -5.35 -6.88 -8.48
C LYS A 70 -4.43 -5.98 -9.29
N TYR A 71 -3.40 -5.43 -8.66
CA TYR A 71 -2.43 -4.57 -9.31
C TYR A 71 -1.05 -5.22 -9.25
N ASN A 72 -0.39 -5.28 -10.40
CA ASN A 72 0.97 -5.82 -10.51
C ASN A 72 1.98 -4.68 -10.52
N LEU A 73 3.11 -4.89 -9.85
CA LEU A 73 4.29 -4.05 -10.01
C LEU A 73 5.03 -4.54 -11.26
N GLU A 74 5.23 -3.69 -12.25
CA GLU A 74 5.91 -4.08 -13.49
C GLU A 74 7.31 -4.63 -13.23
N GLY A 75 7.67 -5.70 -13.93
CA GLY A 75 9.01 -6.30 -13.85
C GLY A 75 9.07 -7.49 -12.90
N LYS A 76 10.31 -7.98 -12.70
CA LYS A 76 10.64 -9.18 -11.93
C LYS A 76 9.89 -9.19 -10.61
N CYS A 77 9.44 -10.37 -10.18
CA CYS A 77 8.60 -10.40 -9.01
C CYS A 77 9.37 -10.10 -7.75
N ASP A 78 8.86 -9.09 -7.09
CA ASP A 78 9.51 -8.38 -6.02
C ASP A 78 8.49 -8.31 -4.89
N ALA A 79 8.85 -8.89 -3.76
CA ALA A 79 7.93 -9.01 -2.66
C ALA A 79 7.52 -7.62 -2.18
N ILE A 80 6.22 -7.41 -2.03
CA ILE A 80 5.72 -6.21 -1.36
C ILE A 80 6.02 -6.36 0.12
N THR A 81 6.60 -5.35 0.73
CA THR A 81 7.02 -5.37 2.14
C THR A 81 6.31 -4.30 2.96
N ALA A 82 5.82 -3.24 2.33
CA ALA A 82 5.04 -2.20 2.97
C ALA A 82 3.89 -1.76 2.07
N VAL A 83 2.75 -1.42 2.66
CA VAL A 83 1.58 -0.86 1.96
C VAL A 83 1.02 0.27 2.82
N LYS A 84 0.63 1.38 2.19
CA LYS A 84 -0.04 2.48 2.89
C LYS A 84 -1.14 3.13 2.05
N LEU A 85 -2.36 3.10 2.56
CA LEU A 85 -3.52 3.77 1.98
C LEU A 85 -3.56 5.24 2.39
N LEU A 86 -4.08 6.06 1.48
CA LEU A 86 -4.46 7.44 1.73
C LEU A 86 -5.83 7.67 1.10
N SER A 87 -6.83 7.91 1.95
CA SER A 87 -8.18 8.29 1.53
C SER A 87 -8.43 9.72 1.99
N CYS A 88 -8.04 10.69 1.18
CA CYS A 88 -8.25 12.12 1.45
C CYS A 88 -8.96 12.77 0.25
N PHE A 89 -8.20 13.43 -0.63
CA PHE A 89 -8.75 14.02 -1.86
C PHE A 89 -8.85 13.02 -2.99
N ASP A 90 -7.79 12.24 -3.22
CA ASP A 90 -7.77 11.07 -4.09
C ASP A 90 -7.54 9.82 -3.24
N ASP A 91 -8.08 8.70 -3.69
CA ASP A 91 -7.78 7.40 -3.10
C ASP A 91 -6.45 6.90 -3.68
N LEU A 92 -5.41 6.96 -2.86
CA LEU A 92 -4.06 6.53 -3.21
C LEU A 92 -3.66 5.30 -2.40
N VAL A 93 -2.82 4.47 -2.99
CA VAL A 93 -2.14 3.38 -2.28
C VAL A 93 -0.66 3.38 -2.65
N ALA A 94 0.19 3.54 -1.63
CA ALA A 94 1.63 3.38 -1.74
C ALA A 94 2.03 1.95 -1.42
N VAL A 95 3.03 1.45 -2.14
CA VAL A 95 3.58 0.10 -2.01
C VAL A 95 5.10 0.19 -2.01
N GLY A 96 5.74 -0.47 -1.05
CA GLY A 96 7.18 -0.59 -0.92
C GLY A 96 7.57 -2.05 -1.13
N THR A 97 8.72 -2.27 -1.75
CA THR A 97 9.18 -3.62 -2.08
C THR A 97 10.51 -4.01 -1.45
N ALA A 98 10.80 -5.30 -1.49
CA ALA A 98 12.05 -5.88 -1.03
C ALA A 98 13.27 -5.36 -1.81
N SER A 99 13.13 -5.02 -3.10
CA SER A 99 14.23 -4.46 -3.89
C SER A 99 14.50 -2.97 -3.67
N GLY A 100 13.68 -2.28 -2.86
CA GLY A 100 13.82 -0.83 -2.65
C GLY A 100 12.98 0.03 -3.60
N ARG A 101 12.05 -0.56 -4.35
CA ARG A 101 11.10 0.19 -5.17
C ARG A 101 9.95 0.70 -4.31
N VAL A 102 9.54 1.93 -4.58
CA VAL A 102 8.29 2.49 -4.05
C VAL A 102 7.39 2.80 -5.24
N ALA A 103 6.15 2.31 -5.23
CA ALA A 103 5.15 2.58 -6.24
C ALA A 103 3.91 3.19 -5.58
N VAL A 104 3.32 4.19 -6.23
CA VAL A 104 2.06 4.80 -5.82
C VAL A 104 1.03 4.55 -6.89
N PHE A 105 -0.11 3.98 -6.53
CA PHE A 105 -1.26 3.84 -7.41
C PHE A 105 -2.31 4.86 -7.01
N GLN A 106 -2.75 5.65 -7.98
CA GLN A 106 -3.93 6.49 -7.89
C GLN A 106 -5.12 5.70 -8.39
N LEU A 107 -6.05 5.41 -7.48
CA LEU A 107 -7.18 4.53 -7.74
C LEU A 107 -8.26 5.27 -8.54
N VAL A 108 -8.99 4.50 -9.34
CA VAL A 108 -10.15 5.02 -10.07
C VAL A 108 -11.26 5.29 -9.08
N SER A 109 -11.81 6.50 -9.13
CA SER A 109 -12.96 6.87 -8.31
C SER A 109 -14.18 7.12 -9.21
N PRO A 110 -15.36 6.59 -8.84
CA PRO A 110 -16.60 6.86 -9.55
C PRO A 110 -17.15 8.28 -9.31
N LEU A 111 -16.61 9.02 -8.33
CA LEU A 111 -17.06 10.37 -8.00
C LEU A 111 -16.67 11.40 -9.08
N PRO A 112 -17.56 12.34 -9.45
CA PRO A 112 -17.28 13.38 -10.42
C PRO A 112 -16.12 14.28 -9.94
N GLY A 113 -15.22 14.64 -10.86
CA GLY A 113 -14.03 15.44 -10.56
C GLY A 113 -12.81 14.65 -10.07
N ARG A 114 -12.94 13.34 -9.81
CA ARG A 114 -11.80 12.47 -9.45
C ARG A 114 -11.25 11.68 -10.65
N ASN A 115 -10.12 11.01 -10.43
CA ASN A 115 -9.41 10.29 -11.47
C ASN A 115 -10.24 9.11 -12.03
N LYS A 116 -10.36 9.07 -13.37
CA LYS A 116 -11.10 8.05 -14.14
C LYS A 116 -10.22 6.89 -14.61
N GLN A 117 -8.89 7.01 -14.50
CA GLN A 117 -7.94 6.00 -14.93
C GLN A 117 -6.96 5.65 -13.80
N LEU A 118 -6.60 4.37 -13.71
CA LEU A 118 -5.55 3.96 -12.79
C LEU A 118 -4.24 4.58 -13.26
N ARG A 119 -3.61 5.39 -12.40
CA ARG A 119 -2.26 5.90 -12.65
C ARG A 119 -1.29 5.23 -11.69
N ARG A 120 -0.09 4.90 -12.18
CA ARG A 120 1.00 4.40 -11.36
C ARG A 120 2.19 5.34 -11.47
N PHE A 121 2.77 5.66 -10.32
CA PHE A 121 3.99 6.44 -10.21
C PHE A 121 5.05 5.60 -9.52
N ASP A 122 6.18 5.40 -10.19
CA ASP A 122 7.29 4.62 -9.64
C ASP A 122 8.42 5.53 -9.19
N VAL A 123 8.86 5.30 -7.96
CA VAL A 123 10.04 5.90 -7.36
C VAL A 123 11.08 4.78 -7.20
N VAL A 124 12.04 4.74 -8.11
CA VAL A 124 13.07 3.69 -8.21
C VAL A 124 14.45 4.29 -8.00
N GLY A 125 15.37 3.51 -7.42
CA GLY A 125 16.79 3.87 -7.32
C GLY A 125 17.17 4.73 -6.11
N LEU A 126 16.21 5.08 -5.25
CA LEU A 126 16.46 5.87 -4.04
C LEU A 126 16.78 5.00 -2.83
N HIS A 127 16.08 3.88 -2.68
CA HIS A 127 16.42 2.88 -1.67
C HIS A 127 17.31 1.81 -2.29
N LYS A 128 18.37 1.44 -1.58
CA LYS A 128 19.27 0.34 -1.96
C LYS A 128 18.98 -0.93 -1.17
N GLY A 129 18.02 -0.86 -0.26
CA GLY A 129 17.60 -1.92 0.63
C GLY A 129 16.09 -2.08 0.63
N THR A 130 15.60 -3.03 1.41
CA THR A 130 14.17 -3.35 1.50
C THR A 130 13.41 -2.19 2.12
N VAL A 131 12.34 -1.74 1.47
CA VAL A 131 11.45 -0.73 2.05
C VAL A 131 10.71 -1.37 3.22
N THR A 132 10.87 -0.83 4.42
CA THR A 132 10.30 -1.39 5.65
C THR A 132 9.08 -0.62 6.12
N CYS A 133 8.98 0.66 5.78
CA CYS A 133 7.87 1.51 6.20
C CYS A 133 7.50 2.56 5.16
N LEU A 134 6.21 2.91 5.16
CA LEU A 134 5.63 3.95 4.33
C LEU A 134 4.65 4.75 5.17
N THR A 135 4.67 6.08 5.05
CA THR A 135 3.65 6.93 5.65
C THR A 135 3.37 8.16 4.80
N TRP A 136 2.11 8.55 4.76
CA TRP A 136 1.68 9.79 4.13
C TRP A 136 1.82 10.96 5.10
N SER A 137 2.09 12.15 4.58
CA SER A 137 1.90 13.38 5.34
C SER A 137 0.42 13.60 5.67
N THR A 138 0.14 14.35 6.73
CA THR A 138 -1.23 14.66 7.17
C THR A 138 -2.06 15.37 6.10
N ASN A 139 -1.42 16.16 5.24
CA ASN A 139 -2.06 16.81 4.10
C ASN A 139 -2.14 15.93 2.83
N GLY A 140 -1.60 14.70 2.86
CA GLY A 140 -1.64 13.76 1.74
C GLY A 140 -0.72 14.07 0.55
N MET A 141 0.07 15.14 0.61
CA MET A 141 0.89 15.60 -0.53
C MET A 141 2.29 14.98 -0.60
N LYS A 142 2.76 14.35 0.49
CA LYS A 142 4.09 13.76 0.58
C LYS A 142 4.00 12.32 1.06
N LEU A 143 4.76 11.45 0.43
CA LEU A 143 4.99 10.09 0.86
C LEU A 143 6.39 9.99 1.46
N PHE A 144 6.49 9.47 2.67
CA PHE A 144 7.76 9.11 3.30
C PHE A 144 7.96 7.60 3.21
N SER A 145 9.16 7.19 2.82
CA SER A 145 9.58 5.80 2.70
C SER A 145 10.90 5.58 3.45
N GLY A 146 10.95 4.50 4.23
CA GLY A 146 12.15 4.08 4.97
C GLY A 146 12.63 2.71 4.51
N ASP A 147 13.94 2.49 4.49
CA ASP A 147 14.54 1.18 4.22
C ASP A 147 15.26 0.55 5.41
N ASP A 148 15.62 -0.74 5.28
CA ASP A 148 16.38 -1.53 6.24
C ASP A 148 17.82 -1.04 6.48
N LYS A 149 18.29 -0.06 5.70
CA LYS A 149 19.60 0.59 5.86
C LYS A 149 19.51 1.92 6.60
N GLY A 150 18.34 2.27 7.13
CA GLY A 150 18.10 3.50 7.88
C GLY A 150 17.99 4.74 6.99
N ARG A 151 17.80 4.58 5.68
CA ARG A 151 17.58 5.71 4.77
C ARG A 151 16.10 6.06 4.77
N VAL A 152 15.81 7.34 4.98
CA VAL A 152 14.46 7.89 4.84
C VAL A 152 14.44 8.86 3.66
N VAL A 153 13.46 8.68 2.80
CA VAL A 153 13.21 9.48 1.61
C VAL A 153 11.81 10.02 1.70
N PHE A 154 11.59 11.27 1.29
CA PHE A 154 10.24 11.73 0.96
C PHE A 154 10.11 11.97 -0.54
N SER A 155 8.91 11.74 -1.04
CA SER A 155 8.50 12.02 -2.41
C SER A 155 7.26 12.91 -2.38
N ALA A 156 7.32 14.08 -3.01
CA ALA A 156 6.15 14.92 -3.23
C ALA A 156 5.38 14.41 -4.46
N LEU A 157 4.06 14.27 -4.33
CA LEU A 157 3.19 13.93 -5.45
C LEU A 157 2.49 15.20 -5.94
N ASP A 158 2.84 15.62 -7.14
CA ASP A 158 2.06 16.63 -7.88
C ASP A 158 1.11 15.89 -8.81
N LEU A 159 -0.17 15.83 -8.43
CA LEU A 159 -1.22 15.10 -9.15
C LEU A 159 -1.84 15.95 -10.27
N ASP A 160 -1.62 17.27 -10.27
CA ASP A 160 -2.19 18.22 -11.24
C ASP A 160 -1.41 18.23 -12.56
N GLN A 161 -0.12 17.89 -12.52
CA GLN A 161 0.68 17.70 -13.73
C GLN A 161 0.45 16.31 -14.31
N VAL A 162 -0.51 16.22 -15.23
CA VAL A 162 -0.72 15.07 -16.11
C VAL A 162 0.56 14.79 -16.91
N GLY A 163 1.46 13.98 -16.34
CA GLY A 163 2.64 13.45 -17.03
C GLY A 163 3.99 13.64 -16.34
N CYS A 164 4.10 14.46 -15.29
CA CYS A 164 5.38 14.75 -14.65
C CYS A 164 5.26 14.86 -13.12
N THR A 165 5.20 13.72 -12.41
CA THR A 165 5.67 13.72 -11.03
C THR A 165 7.19 13.88 -11.10
N ARG A 166 7.68 15.10 -10.85
CA ARG A 166 9.09 15.30 -10.49
C ARG A 166 9.18 15.09 -8.98
N PRO A 167 9.59 13.91 -8.51
CA PRO A 167 9.78 13.74 -7.08
C PRO A 167 10.90 14.69 -6.65
N THR A 168 10.55 15.71 -5.87
CA THR A 168 11.53 16.54 -5.19
C THR A 168 12.04 15.74 -4.00
N HIS A 169 13.30 15.34 -4.06
CA HIS A 169 13.93 14.48 -3.07
C HIS A 169 14.67 15.32 -2.02
N VAL A 170 14.43 15.04 -0.74
CA VAL A 170 15.39 15.38 0.31
C VAL A 170 15.78 14.08 0.99
N LEU A 171 17.08 13.83 1.04
CA LEU A 171 17.66 12.68 1.72
C LEU A 171 17.80 13.03 3.20
N LEU A 172 17.00 12.40 4.06
CA LEU A 172 17.19 12.47 5.50
C LEU A 172 17.91 11.19 5.93
N LYS A 173 19.19 11.32 6.27
CA LYS A 173 19.93 10.26 6.96
C LYS A 173 19.61 10.40 8.45
N ALA A 174 18.77 9.52 8.98
CA ALA A 174 18.60 9.41 10.42
C ALA A 174 19.90 8.84 11.00
N VAL A 175 20.68 9.67 11.69
CA VAL A 175 21.75 9.20 12.58
C VAL A 175 21.08 9.00 13.93
N LEU A 176 20.94 7.75 14.35
CA LEU A 176 20.55 7.38 15.71
C LEU A 176 21.77 7.47 16.63
#